data_AF-A0A9R1RPP9-F1
#
_entry.id   AF-A0A9R1RPP9-F1
#
_cell.length_a   1.000
_cell.length_b   1.000
_cell.length_c   1.000
_cell.angle_alpha   90.00
_cell.angle_beta   90.00
_cell.angle_gamma   90.00
#
_symmetry.space_group_name_H-M   'P 1'
#
loop_
_entity.id
_entity.type
_entity.pdbx_description
1 polymer ?
#
loop_
_entity_poly.entity_id
_entity_poly.type
_entity_poly.pdbx_seq_one_letter_code
_entity_poly.pdbx_strand_id
1 'polypeptide(L)'
;MVINALNSRAKVFMADFEDALAPTWENLMRGQVNLRDAVAGTISFRDAARGGRVYKLDDRTAKLFVRPRGWHLPEAHVVIDGEPAIGCLVDFGLYFFHSHAAFRAGQGAGFGPFFYLPKMEHSREARIWNGVFERAERVAGIERGSIRATVLVETLPAVFQMDEILHELRDHSAGLNCGRWDYIFSYVKTFRAHPDRLLPDRALVGMAQHFMRSYSHLLIRTCHRRRVHAMGGMGGPDSDQGRRGGERGGAGAGAQGQAEGGARGARRHVGGAPGAHPGDTGGLRGPPRREA
;
A
#
# COMPACT_ATOMS: atom_id res chain seq x y z
N MET A 1 3.32 13.53 10.10
CA MET A 1 2.86 12.13 9.97
C MET A 1 4.00 11.18 9.57
N VAL A 2 4.76 11.49 8.51
CA VAL A 2 5.90 10.68 8.02
C VAL A 2 6.82 10.17 9.13
N ILE A 3 7.34 11.05 10.00
CA ILE A 3 8.25 10.67 11.11
C ILE A 3 7.62 9.61 12.03
N ASN A 4 6.38 9.85 12.48
CA ASN A 4 5.69 8.93 13.39
C ASN A 4 5.43 7.56 12.74
N ALA A 5 5.11 7.54 11.44
CA ALA A 5 4.87 6.30 10.72
C ALA A 5 6.17 5.49 10.52
N LEU A 6 7.28 6.18 10.20
CA LEU A 6 8.61 5.56 10.10
C LEU A 6 9.10 5.00 11.44
N ASN A 7 8.79 5.67 12.56
CA ASN A 7 9.16 5.24 13.91
C ASN A 7 8.14 4.26 14.55
N SER A 8 7.09 3.85 13.82
CA SER A 8 5.98 3.06 14.38
C SER A 8 6.31 1.60 14.72
N ARG A 9 7.56 1.15 14.50
CA ARG A 9 7.99 -0.27 14.56
C ARG A 9 7.33 -1.18 13.52
N ALA A 10 6.57 -0.64 12.57
CA ALA A 10 6.16 -1.33 11.37
C ALA A 10 7.39 -1.76 10.54
N LYS A 11 7.24 -2.80 9.72
CA LYS A 11 8.29 -3.20 8.77
C LYS A 11 8.33 -2.28 7.55
N VAL A 12 7.17 -1.78 7.16
CA VAL A 12 6.96 -0.91 5.99
C VAL A 12 6.05 0.24 6.38
N PHE A 13 6.35 1.44 5.90
CA PHE A 13 5.45 2.59 5.87
C PHE A 13 5.16 2.92 4.41
N MET A 14 3.88 2.89 4.03
CA MET A 14 3.41 3.38 2.74
C MET A 14 3.06 4.87 2.87
N ALA A 15 3.91 5.74 2.36
CA ALA A 15 3.59 7.16 2.19
C ALA A 15 2.65 7.33 1.00
N ASP A 16 1.60 8.10 1.19
CA ASP A 16 0.46 8.09 0.28
C ASP A 16 0.24 9.46 -0.38
N PHE A 17 0.31 9.48 -1.70
CA PHE A 17 -0.12 10.61 -2.54
C PHE A 17 -1.51 10.40 -3.15
N GLU A 18 -2.17 9.30 -2.81
CA GLU A 18 -3.44 8.87 -3.39
C GLU A 18 -4.60 9.04 -2.41
N ASP A 19 -5.36 8.01 -2.06
CA ASP A 19 -6.66 8.15 -1.40
C ASP A 19 -6.64 8.85 -0.02
N ALA A 20 -5.52 8.80 0.72
CA ALA A 20 -5.42 9.48 2.01
C ALA A 20 -4.95 10.94 1.91
N LEU A 21 -4.76 11.47 0.69
CA LEU A 21 -4.26 12.81 0.44
C LEU A 21 -5.21 13.60 -0.46
N ALA A 22 -5.64 14.79 -0.03
CA ALA A 22 -6.21 15.77 -0.95
C ALA A 22 -5.09 16.31 -1.86
N PRO A 23 -5.13 16.10 -3.19
CA PRO A 23 -3.99 16.32 -4.08
C PRO A 23 -3.86 17.79 -4.50
N THR A 24 -3.79 18.70 -3.52
CA THR A 24 -3.42 20.10 -3.80
C THR A 24 -1.94 20.17 -4.17
N TRP A 25 -1.56 21.16 -4.99
CA TRP A 25 -0.15 21.37 -5.35
C TRP A 25 0.76 21.43 -4.12
N GLU A 26 0.35 22.19 -3.12
CA GLU A 26 1.12 22.35 -1.87
C GLU A 26 1.31 21.02 -1.14
N ASN A 27 0.26 20.21 -1.02
CA ASN A 27 0.34 18.90 -0.35
C ASN A 27 1.27 17.95 -1.09
N LEU A 28 1.18 17.90 -2.42
CA LEU A 28 2.00 17.06 -3.27
C LEU A 28 3.47 17.48 -3.18
N MET A 29 3.79 18.76 -3.38
CA MET A 29 5.16 19.25 -3.37
C MET A 29 5.79 19.16 -1.97
N ARG A 30 5.07 19.53 -0.91
CA ARG A 30 5.55 19.32 0.47
C ARG A 30 5.76 17.84 0.77
N GLY A 31 4.87 16.98 0.28
CA GLY A 31 5.04 15.54 0.41
C GLY A 31 6.35 15.08 -0.22
N GLN A 32 6.67 15.51 -1.45
CA GLN A 32 7.94 15.18 -2.11
C GLN A 32 9.16 15.65 -1.29
N VAL A 33 9.14 16.89 -0.78
CA VAL A 33 10.20 17.42 0.10
C VAL A 33 10.33 16.57 1.37
N ASN A 34 9.22 16.25 2.03
CA ASN A 34 9.21 15.41 3.23
C ASN A 34 9.82 14.02 2.96
N LEU A 35 9.49 13.40 1.82
CA LEU A 35 10.01 12.08 1.49
C LEU A 35 11.49 12.10 1.12
N ARG A 36 11.95 13.13 0.40
CA ARG A 36 13.38 13.35 0.14
C ARG A 36 14.15 13.47 1.46
N ASP A 37 13.68 14.31 2.37
CA ASP A 37 14.34 14.55 3.65
C ASP A 37 14.28 13.30 4.55
N ALA A 38 13.20 12.50 4.44
CA ALA A 38 13.09 11.23 5.16
C ALA A 38 14.08 10.18 4.64
N VAL A 39 14.26 10.08 3.32
CA VAL A 39 15.26 9.19 2.70
C VAL A 39 16.68 9.62 3.07
N ALA A 40 16.94 10.93 3.13
CA ALA A 40 18.23 11.49 3.54
C ALA A 40 18.51 11.38 5.05
N GLY A 41 17.53 10.97 5.86
CA GLY A 41 17.66 10.90 7.32
C GLY A 41 17.60 12.26 8.03
N THR A 42 17.22 13.33 7.33
CA THR A 42 17.29 14.71 7.82
C THR A 42 15.93 15.32 8.18
N ILE A 43 14.82 14.63 7.86
CA ILE A 43 13.47 15.12 8.18
C ILE A 43 13.32 15.39 9.68
N SER A 44 12.80 16.56 10.02
CA SER A 44 12.44 16.91 11.39
C SER A 44 11.18 17.76 11.41
N PHE A 45 10.47 17.74 12.53
CA PHE A 45 9.28 18.56 12.74
C PHE A 45 9.29 19.16 14.14
N ARG A 46 9.13 20.48 14.24
CA ARG A 46 8.95 21.17 15.51
C ARG A 46 7.48 21.51 15.69
N ASP A 47 6.87 20.91 16.71
CA ASP A 47 5.48 21.14 17.05
C ASP A 47 5.35 22.37 17.95
N ALA A 48 5.19 23.55 17.33
CA ALA A 48 5.02 24.81 18.05
C ALA A 48 3.77 24.80 18.94
N ALA A 49 2.70 24.08 18.55
CA ALA A 49 1.45 23.99 19.28
C ALA A 49 1.56 23.12 20.55
N ARG A 50 2.52 22.19 20.60
CA ARG A 50 2.79 21.33 21.77
C ARG A 50 4.13 21.65 22.44
N GLY A 51 4.33 22.93 22.75
CA GLY A 51 5.48 23.38 23.55
C GLY A 51 6.83 23.26 22.83
N GLY A 52 6.83 23.21 21.49
CA GLY A 52 8.06 23.19 20.69
C GLY A 52 8.76 21.83 20.63
N ARG A 53 8.07 20.73 20.96
CA ARG A 53 8.64 19.37 20.87
C ARG A 53 9.16 19.09 19.46
N VAL A 54 10.38 18.56 19.39
CA VAL A 54 11.03 18.20 18.12
C VAL A 54 10.90 16.70 17.88
N TYR A 55 10.43 16.33 16.70
CA TYR A 55 10.33 14.95 16.22
C TYR A 55 11.41 14.74 15.16
N LYS A 56 12.11 13.60 15.24
CA LYS A 56 13.14 13.15 14.31
C LYS A 56 13.00 11.64 14.08
N LEU A 57 13.68 11.12 13.07
CA LEU A 57 13.73 9.68 12.83
C LEU A 57 14.54 8.97 13.93
N ASP A 58 14.09 7.77 14.29
CA ASP A 58 14.87 6.85 15.13
C ASP A 58 16.00 6.21 14.29
N ASP A 59 16.99 5.60 14.95
CA ASP A 59 18.11 4.91 14.27
C ASP A 59 17.64 3.77 13.35
N ARG A 60 16.49 3.16 13.67
CA ARG A 60 15.88 2.07 12.90
C ARG A 60 14.44 2.41 12.55
N THR A 61 14.20 2.70 11.28
CA THR A 61 12.90 3.06 10.74
C THR A 61 12.29 1.93 9.89
N ALA A 62 10.97 2.02 9.67
CA ALA A 62 10.28 1.20 8.69
C ALA A 62 10.80 1.48 7.26
N LYS A 63 10.73 0.48 6.37
CA LYS A 63 11.05 0.70 4.95
C LYS A 63 9.98 1.59 4.32
N LEU A 64 10.40 2.64 3.62
CA LEU A 64 9.51 3.57 2.94
C LEU A 64 9.07 3.00 1.59
N PHE A 65 7.76 2.91 1.39
CA PHE A 65 7.11 2.65 0.11
C PHE A 65 6.29 3.88 -0.26
N VAL A 66 6.23 4.23 -1.54
CA VAL A 66 5.42 5.37 -2.01
C VAL A 66 4.26 4.89 -2.87
N ARG A 67 3.04 5.32 -2.53
CA ARG A 67 1.86 5.12 -3.34
C ARG A 67 1.58 6.40 -4.15
N PRO A 68 1.93 6.46 -5.45
CA PRO A 68 1.53 7.56 -6.31
C PRO A 68 0.02 7.54 -6.55
N ARG A 69 -0.52 8.63 -7.10
CA ARG A 69 -1.90 8.67 -7.64
C ARG A 69 -2.14 7.54 -8.66
N GLY A 70 -3.41 7.21 -8.91
CA GLY A 70 -3.79 6.28 -9.98
C GLY A 70 -3.74 6.91 -11.37
N TRP A 71 -3.75 6.09 -12.43
CA TRP A 71 -3.66 6.52 -13.84
C TRP A 71 -4.71 7.56 -14.27
N HIS A 72 -5.86 7.57 -13.60
CA HIS A 72 -7.00 8.42 -13.94
C HIS A 72 -6.90 9.86 -13.41
N LEU A 73 -5.92 10.16 -12.55
CA LEU A 73 -5.78 11.48 -11.93
C LEU A 73 -4.76 12.35 -12.69
N PRO A 74 -5.15 13.56 -13.14
CA PRO A 74 -4.22 14.50 -13.74
C PRO A 74 -3.40 15.26 -12.68
N GLU A 75 -2.29 15.85 -13.12
CA GLU A 75 -1.60 16.95 -12.44
C GLU A 75 -1.83 18.23 -13.23
N ALA A 76 -2.79 19.03 -12.79
CA ALA A 76 -3.21 20.23 -13.51
C ALA A 76 -2.16 21.36 -13.53
N HIS A 77 -1.17 21.33 -12.63
CA HIS A 77 -0.17 22.39 -12.51
C HIS A 77 1.07 22.16 -13.38
N VAL A 78 1.19 20.99 -14.02
CA VAL A 78 2.27 20.67 -14.95
C VAL A 78 1.64 20.40 -16.30
N VAL A 79 2.05 21.16 -17.33
CA VAL A 79 1.52 21.05 -18.68
C VAL A 79 2.60 20.50 -19.61
N ILE A 80 2.26 19.45 -20.37
CA ILE A 80 3.12 18.85 -21.39
C ILE A 80 2.35 18.87 -22.70
N ASP A 81 2.91 19.53 -23.72
CA ASP A 81 2.28 19.69 -25.04
C ASP A 81 0.85 20.27 -24.98
N GLY A 82 0.60 21.16 -24.01
CA GLY A 82 -0.70 21.81 -23.82
C GLY A 82 -1.69 21.06 -22.92
N GLU A 83 -1.39 19.82 -22.54
CA GLU A 83 -2.27 18.99 -21.71
C GLU A 83 -1.73 18.83 -20.27
N PRO A 84 -2.61 18.71 -19.25
CA PRO A 84 -2.20 18.34 -17.91
C PRO A 84 -1.39 17.04 -17.89
N ALA A 85 -0.29 17.02 -17.15
CA ALA A 85 0.52 15.83 -16.97
C ALA A 85 -0.27 14.72 -16.25
N ILE A 86 0.18 13.48 -16.41
CA ILE A 86 -0.41 12.34 -15.69
C ILE A 86 0.11 12.35 -14.25
N GLY A 87 -0.79 12.46 -13.27
CA GLY A 87 -0.44 12.69 -11.87
C GLY A 87 0.49 11.62 -11.29
N CYS A 88 0.23 10.35 -11.60
CA CYS A 88 1.06 9.25 -11.11
C CYS A 88 2.51 9.30 -11.63
N LEU A 89 2.74 9.84 -12.84
CA LEU A 89 4.07 9.98 -13.42
C LEU A 89 4.84 11.15 -12.78
N VAL A 90 4.14 12.21 -12.39
CA VAL A 90 4.73 13.31 -11.60
C VAL A 90 5.14 12.82 -10.22
N ASP A 91 4.24 12.10 -9.54
CA ASP A 91 4.49 11.56 -8.19
C ASP A 91 5.66 10.58 -8.17
N PHE A 92 5.64 9.60 -9.09
CA PHE A 92 6.70 8.63 -9.29
C PHE A 92 8.01 9.32 -9.67
N GLY A 93 7.97 10.19 -10.69
CA GLY A 93 9.15 10.80 -11.28
C GLY A 93 9.93 11.64 -10.28
N LEU A 94 9.24 12.51 -9.54
CA LEU A 94 9.87 13.36 -8.51
C LEU A 94 10.47 12.51 -7.38
N TYR A 95 9.71 11.54 -6.85
CA TYR A 95 10.21 10.71 -5.75
C TYR A 95 11.41 9.86 -6.19
N PHE A 96 11.32 9.22 -7.36
CA PHE A 96 12.41 8.43 -7.92
C PHE A 96 13.66 9.28 -8.12
N PHE A 97 13.52 10.42 -8.83
CA PHE A 97 14.63 11.31 -9.17
C PHE A 97 15.37 11.82 -7.93
N HIS A 98 14.64 12.22 -6.89
CA HIS A 98 15.25 12.76 -5.68
C HIS A 98 15.77 11.70 -4.70
N SER A 99 15.39 10.42 -4.86
CA SER A 99 15.68 9.39 -3.84
C SER A 99 16.61 8.28 -4.31
N HIS A 100 16.65 7.96 -5.61
CA HIS A 100 17.32 6.73 -6.09
C HIS A 100 18.80 6.65 -5.70
N ALA A 101 19.53 7.77 -5.74
CA ALA A 101 20.94 7.81 -5.38
C ALA A 101 21.18 7.47 -3.89
N ALA A 102 20.31 7.96 -3.00
CA ALA A 102 20.40 7.68 -1.57
C ALA A 102 20.11 6.21 -1.25
N PHE A 103 19.14 5.59 -1.93
CA PHE A 103 18.90 4.14 -1.81
C PHE A 103 20.13 3.33 -2.19
N ARG A 104 20.80 3.69 -3.30
CA ARG A 104 22.03 3.02 -3.74
C ARG A 104 23.18 3.19 -2.76
N ALA A 105 23.40 4.42 -2.30
CA ALA A 105 24.48 4.71 -1.35
C ALA A 105 24.31 3.95 -0.02
N GLY A 106 23.07 3.80 0.46
CA GLY A 106 22.79 3.15 1.73
C GLY A 106 22.66 1.62 1.68
N GLN A 107 22.31 1.03 0.52
CA GLN A 107 21.94 -0.40 0.44
C GLN A 107 22.65 -1.18 -0.67
N GLY A 108 23.35 -0.51 -1.58
CA GLY A 108 24.10 -1.13 -2.68
C GLY A 108 23.51 -0.88 -4.05
N ALA A 109 24.26 -1.25 -5.09
CA ALA A 109 23.98 -0.86 -6.47
C ALA A 109 22.61 -1.35 -7.02
N GLY A 110 22.12 -2.50 -6.56
CA GLY A 110 20.85 -3.09 -6.99
C GLY A 110 19.62 -2.65 -6.17
N PHE A 111 19.76 -1.66 -5.26
CA PHE A 111 18.65 -1.14 -4.49
C PHE A 111 18.12 0.17 -5.08
N GLY A 112 16.80 0.21 -5.29
CA GLY A 112 16.07 1.38 -5.70
C GLY A 112 14.83 1.64 -4.82
N PRO A 113 14.07 2.70 -5.15
CA PRO A 113 12.88 3.07 -4.40
C PRO A 113 11.75 2.03 -4.54
N PHE A 114 10.92 1.93 -3.50
CA PHE A 114 9.78 1.00 -3.43
C PHE A 114 8.46 1.71 -3.66
N PHE A 115 7.53 1.06 -4.37
CA PHE A 115 6.25 1.62 -4.75
C PHE A 115 5.05 0.74 -4.40
N TYR A 116 3.89 1.36 -4.24
CA TYR A 116 2.58 0.72 -4.19
C TYR A 116 1.74 1.22 -5.35
N LEU A 117 1.31 0.35 -6.27
CA LEU A 117 0.62 0.76 -7.50
C LEU A 117 -0.90 0.57 -7.34
N PRO A 118 -1.69 1.65 -7.30
CA PRO A 118 -3.12 1.56 -7.03
C PRO A 118 -3.97 1.35 -8.29
N LYS A 119 -5.19 0.84 -8.06
CA LYS A 119 -6.35 0.94 -8.96
C LYS A 119 -6.17 0.53 -10.43
N MET A 120 -5.17 -0.31 -10.75
CA MET A 120 -5.06 -0.86 -12.11
C MET A 120 -6.25 -1.76 -12.44
N GLU A 121 -6.72 -1.75 -13.68
CA GLU A 121 -7.81 -2.62 -14.13
C GLU A 121 -7.31 -3.73 -15.08
N HIS A 122 -6.24 -3.48 -15.83
CA HIS A 122 -5.68 -4.45 -16.79
C HIS A 122 -4.18 -4.69 -16.60
N SER A 123 -3.73 -5.92 -16.85
CA SER A 123 -2.30 -6.27 -16.97
C SER A 123 -1.51 -5.38 -17.95
N ARG A 124 -2.16 -4.79 -18.97
CA ARG A 124 -1.52 -3.84 -19.89
C ARG A 124 -1.10 -2.55 -19.19
N GLU A 125 -1.80 -2.13 -18.14
CA GLU A 125 -1.38 -0.99 -17.32
C GLU A 125 -0.14 -1.34 -16.49
N ALA A 126 -0.02 -2.59 -16.03
CA ALA A 126 1.19 -3.11 -15.39
C ALA A 126 2.37 -3.11 -16.37
N ARG A 127 2.13 -3.42 -17.65
CA ARG A 127 3.15 -3.29 -18.71
C ARG A 127 3.59 -1.84 -18.90
N ILE A 128 2.67 -0.88 -18.86
CA ILE A 128 3.01 0.55 -18.94
C ILE A 128 3.92 0.93 -17.76
N TRP A 129 3.57 0.53 -16.53
CA TRP A 129 4.43 0.72 -15.36
C TRP A 129 5.82 0.09 -15.54
N ASN A 130 5.90 -1.14 -16.04
CA ASN A 130 7.17 -1.78 -16.33
C ASN A 130 8.02 -0.94 -17.30
N GLY A 131 7.42 -0.41 -18.37
CA GLY A 131 8.10 0.48 -19.32
C GLY A 131 8.57 1.79 -18.69
N VAL A 132 7.79 2.37 -17.76
CA VAL A 132 8.19 3.55 -16.97
C VAL A 132 9.39 3.23 -16.10
N PHE A 133 9.38 2.09 -15.39
CA PHE A 133 10.49 1.68 -14.53
C PHE A 133 11.75 1.40 -15.32
N GLU A 134 11.68 0.62 -16.40
CA GLU A 134 12.83 0.33 -17.26
C GLU A 134 13.44 1.61 -17.84
N ARG A 135 12.61 2.59 -18.21
CA ARG A 135 13.09 3.88 -18.69
C ARG A 135 13.76 4.68 -17.58
N ALA A 136 13.15 4.75 -16.40
CA ALA A 136 13.71 5.46 -15.25
C ALA A 136 15.05 4.86 -14.80
N GLU A 137 15.14 3.52 -14.75
CA GLU A 137 16.36 2.80 -14.41
C GLU A 137 17.49 3.07 -15.40
N ARG A 138 17.16 3.04 -16.71
CA ARG A 138 18.12 3.34 -17.78
C ARG A 138 18.63 4.79 -17.71
N VAL A 139 17.73 5.75 -17.54
CA VAL A 139 18.09 7.18 -17.42
C VAL A 139 18.97 7.43 -16.20
N ALA A 140 18.70 6.75 -15.09
CA ALA A 140 19.49 6.88 -13.86
C ALA A 140 20.79 6.05 -13.87
N GLY A 141 21.02 5.21 -14.89
CA GLY A 141 22.17 4.31 -14.96
C GLY A 141 22.18 3.30 -13.81
N ILE A 142 21.03 2.76 -13.43
CA ILE A 142 20.88 1.76 -12.34
C ILE A 142 20.45 0.40 -12.91
N GLU A 143 20.70 -0.66 -12.16
CA GLU A 143 20.41 -2.03 -12.58
C GLU A 143 18.90 -2.25 -12.79
N ARG A 144 18.53 -3.04 -13.81
CA ARG A 144 17.15 -3.44 -14.04
C ARG A 144 16.58 -4.20 -12.84
N GLY A 145 15.39 -3.82 -12.38
CA GLY A 145 14.78 -4.42 -11.20
C GLY A 145 15.29 -3.83 -9.88
N SER A 146 15.98 -2.68 -9.94
CA SER A 146 16.28 -1.89 -8.74
C SER A 146 14.99 -1.31 -8.15
N ILE A 147 14.08 -0.86 -9.00
CA ILE A 147 12.74 -0.42 -8.59
C ILE A 147 11.92 -1.65 -8.21
N ARG A 148 11.20 -1.57 -7.08
CA ARG A 148 10.32 -2.65 -6.62
C ARG A 148 8.92 -2.14 -6.33
N ALA A 149 7.89 -2.86 -6.76
CA ALA A 149 6.50 -2.42 -6.67
C ALA A 149 5.56 -3.53 -6.17
N THR A 150 4.74 -3.20 -5.19
CA THR A 150 3.58 -4.02 -4.79
C THR A 150 2.34 -3.49 -5.47
N VAL A 151 1.54 -4.35 -6.11
CA VAL A 151 0.31 -3.93 -6.78
C VAL A 151 -0.89 -4.13 -5.86
N LEU A 152 -1.74 -3.11 -5.73
CA LEU A 152 -3.05 -3.27 -5.10
C LEU A 152 -4.02 -3.91 -6.11
N VAL A 153 -4.46 -5.15 -5.84
CA VAL A 153 -5.50 -5.80 -6.65
C VAL A 153 -6.85 -5.34 -6.12
N GLU A 154 -7.16 -4.07 -6.30
CA GLU A 154 -8.33 -3.43 -5.69
C GLU A 154 -9.42 -3.06 -6.70
N THR A 155 -9.37 -3.68 -7.88
CA THR A 155 -10.41 -3.55 -8.90
C THR A 155 -10.94 -4.93 -9.27
N LEU A 156 -12.23 -5.01 -9.62
CA LEU A 156 -12.83 -6.25 -10.06
C LEU A 156 -12.18 -6.78 -11.35
N PRO A 157 -11.86 -5.97 -12.38
CA PRO A 157 -11.17 -6.48 -13.56
C PRO A 157 -9.78 -7.07 -13.26
N ALA A 158 -9.01 -6.47 -12.35
CA ALA A 158 -7.65 -6.92 -12.03
C ALA A 158 -7.61 -8.29 -11.35
N VAL A 159 -8.66 -8.69 -10.63
CA VAL A 159 -8.71 -10.01 -9.96
C VAL A 159 -8.60 -11.17 -10.94
N PHE A 160 -9.06 -10.96 -12.19
CA PHE A 160 -9.00 -11.95 -13.26
C PHE A 160 -7.68 -11.94 -14.03
N GLN A 161 -6.76 -11.02 -13.70
CA GLN A 161 -5.51 -10.80 -14.42
C GLN A 161 -4.29 -10.77 -13.49
N MET A 162 -4.41 -11.30 -12.26
CA MET A 162 -3.34 -11.21 -11.26
C MET A 162 -2.03 -11.86 -11.72
N ASP A 163 -2.10 -12.97 -12.45
CA ASP A 163 -0.91 -13.69 -12.90
C ASP A 163 -0.20 -12.95 -14.04
N GLU A 164 -0.97 -12.35 -14.95
CA GLU A 164 -0.50 -11.51 -16.03
C GLU A 164 0.10 -10.21 -15.49
N ILE A 165 -0.52 -9.56 -14.49
CA ILE A 165 0.04 -8.40 -13.80
C ILE A 165 1.42 -8.74 -13.22
N LEU A 166 1.54 -9.88 -12.53
CA LEU A 166 2.83 -10.33 -12.00
C LEU A 166 3.84 -10.66 -13.11
N HIS A 167 3.40 -11.18 -14.24
CA HIS A 167 4.26 -11.47 -15.39
C HIS A 167 4.81 -10.20 -16.04
N GLU A 168 3.96 -9.19 -16.26
CA GLU A 168 4.32 -7.91 -16.86
C GLU A 168 5.30 -7.13 -15.96
N LEU A 169 5.19 -7.27 -14.64
CA LEU A 169 6.09 -6.66 -13.66
C LEU A 169 7.14 -7.62 -13.08
N ARG A 170 7.43 -8.76 -13.72
CA ARG A 170 8.25 -9.84 -13.11
C ARG A 170 9.62 -9.41 -12.58
N ASP A 171 10.24 -8.40 -13.20
CA ASP A 171 11.57 -7.93 -12.80
C ASP A 171 11.49 -6.88 -11.68
N HIS A 172 10.33 -6.28 -11.46
CA HIS A 172 10.10 -5.20 -10.48
C HIS A 172 9.05 -5.58 -9.41
N SER A 173 8.43 -6.75 -9.46
CA SER A 173 7.35 -7.10 -8.54
C SER A 173 7.87 -7.40 -7.13
N ALA A 174 7.18 -6.84 -6.14
CA ALA A 174 7.30 -7.17 -4.73
C ALA A 174 6.05 -7.93 -4.20
N GLY A 175 5.09 -8.23 -5.07
CA GLY A 175 3.87 -8.96 -4.73
C GLY A 175 2.58 -8.19 -4.99
N LEU A 176 1.48 -8.72 -4.45
CA LEU A 176 0.13 -8.17 -4.58
C LEU A 176 -0.48 -7.90 -3.19
N ASN A 177 -1.42 -6.97 -3.12
CA ASN A 177 -2.14 -6.59 -1.91
C ASN A 177 -3.66 -6.66 -2.09
N CYS A 178 -4.36 -7.18 -1.07
CA CYS A 178 -5.81 -7.17 -1.02
C CYS A 178 -6.42 -5.82 -0.56
N GLY A 179 -7.34 -5.24 -1.34
CA GLY A 179 -8.18 -4.11 -0.92
C GLY A 179 -9.60 -4.55 -0.55
N ARG A 180 -10.26 -3.86 0.40
CA ARG A 180 -11.69 -4.07 0.70
C ARG A 180 -12.56 -3.01 0.01
N TRP A 181 -12.39 -1.74 0.37
CA TRP A 181 -13.32 -0.69 -0.03
C TRP A 181 -13.26 -0.38 -1.53
N ASP A 182 -12.06 -0.19 -2.09
CA ASP A 182 -11.90 0.00 -3.53
C ASP A 182 -12.35 -1.21 -4.35
N TYR A 183 -12.10 -2.43 -3.86
CA TYR A 183 -12.55 -3.64 -4.56
C TYR A 183 -14.07 -3.74 -4.61
N ILE A 184 -14.75 -3.46 -3.50
CA ILE A 184 -16.22 -3.44 -3.44
C ILE A 184 -16.78 -2.29 -4.29
N PHE A 185 -16.15 -1.11 -4.25
CA PHE A 185 -16.50 0.01 -5.12
C PHE A 185 -16.38 -0.38 -6.60
N SER A 186 -15.27 -1.00 -6.99
CA SER A 186 -15.03 -1.46 -8.36
C SER A 186 -16.03 -2.52 -8.78
N TYR A 187 -16.42 -3.45 -7.88
CA TYR A 187 -17.48 -4.42 -8.14
C TYR A 187 -18.79 -3.72 -8.51
N VAL A 188 -19.23 -2.76 -7.70
CA VAL A 188 -20.46 -1.99 -7.95
C VAL A 188 -20.35 -1.19 -9.25
N LYS A 189 -19.22 -0.50 -9.48
CA LYS A 189 -18.96 0.28 -10.70
C LYS A 189 -19.04 -0.59 -11.97
N THR A 190 -18.46 -1.78 -11.91
CA THR A 190 -18.39 -2.73 -13.02
C THR A 190 -19.76 -3.32 -13.32
N PHE A 191 -20.50 -3.72 -12.28
CA PHE A 191 -21.81 -4.36 -12.42
C PHE A 191 -23.00 -3.39 -12.30
N ARG A 192 -22.78 -2.07 -12.42
CA ARG A 192 -23.83 -1.06 -12.20
C ARG A 192 -25.10 -1.24 -13.04
N ALA A 193 -25.00 -1.89 -14.20
CA ALA A 193 -26.11 -2.15 -15.11
C ALA A 193 -26.79 -3.52 -14.90
N HIS A 194 -26.34 -4.29 -13.90
CA HIS A 194 -26.81 -5.64 -13.60
C HIS A 194 -27.66 -5.64 -12.32
N PRO A 195 -29.01 -5.62 -12.42
CA PRO A 195 -29.89 -5.53 -11.25
C PRO A 195 -29.83 -6.77 -10.34
N ASP A 196 -29.29 -7.89 -10.83
CA ASP A 196 -29.06 -9.13 -10.08
C ASP A 196 -27.74 -9.13 -9.28
N ARG A 197 -26.95 -8.04 -9.34
CA ARG A 197 -25.60 -7.93 -8.73
C ARG A 197 -25.52 -6.86 -7.65
N LEU A 198 -26.62 -6.63 -6.95
CA LEU A 198 -26.67 -5.71 -5.82
C LEU A 198 -25.89 -6.24 -4.63
N LEU A 199 -25.22 -5.34 -3.92
CA LEU A 199 -24.58 -5.63 -2.65
C LEU A 199 -25.42 -5.07 -1.49
N PRO A 200 -25.42 -5.74 -0.33
CA PRO A 200 -26.03 -5.18 0.88
C PRO A 200 -25.18 -3.99 1.38
N ASP A 201 -25.61 -3.40 2.49
CA ASP A 201 -24.84 -2.37 3.19
C ASP A 201 -23.37 -2.77 3.33
N ARG A 202 -22.49 -1.85 2.93
CA ARG A 202 -21.04 -2.08 2.80
C ARG A 202 -20.39 -2.65 4.08
N ALA A 203 -20.96 -2.33 5.25
CA ALA A 203 -20.51 -2.86 6.54
C ALA A 203 -20.63 -4.40 6.63
N LEU A 204 -21.66 -4.97 6.00
CA LEU A 204 -21.94 -6.42 5.96
C LEU A 204 -21.06 -7.17 4.93
N VAL A 205 -20.45 -6.43 4.00
CA VAL A 205 -19.55 -6.97 2.98
C VAL A 205 -18.13 -7.08 3.52
N GLY A 206 -17.94 -8.03 4.45
CA GLY A 206 -16.64 -8.34 5.07
C GLY A 206 -15.78 -9.32 4.26
N MET A 207 -14.50 -9.46 4.64
CA MET A 207 -13.55 -10.37 3.95
C MET A 207 -13.93 -11.86 4.06
N ALA A 208 -14.80 -12.23 5.00
CA ALA A 208 -15.28 -13.60 5.17
C ALA A 208 -16.33 -14.02 4.13
N GLN A 209 -16.99 -13.07 3.46
CA GLN A 209 -18.02 -13.36 2.47
C GLN A 209 -17.43 -14.11 1.28
N HIS A 210 -18.22 -15.01 0.67
CA HIS A 210 -17.72 -15.98 -0.32
C HIS A 210 -16.84 -15.37 -1.41
N PHE A 211 -17.28 -14.29 -2.05
CA PHE A 211 -16.53 -13.67 -3.14
C PHE A 211 -15.25 -12.95 -2.66
N MET A 212 -15.28 -12.28 -1.49
CA MET A 212 -14.09 -11.64 -0.89
C MET A 212 -13.07 -12.68 -0.41
N ARG A 213 -13.56 -13.78 0.16
CA ARG A 213 -12.71 -14.91 0.56
C ARG A 213 -12.08 -15.58 -0.65
N SER A 214 -12.86 -15.79 -1.72
CA SER A 214 -12.36 -16.36 -2.98
C SER A 214 -11.28 -15.48 -3.60
N TYR A 215 -11.52 -14.17 -3.63
CA TYR A 215 -10.54 -13.17 -4.05
C TYR A 215 -9.23 -13.26 -3.27
N SER A 216 -9.29 -13.21 -1.93
CA SER A 216 -8.07 -13.28 -1.10
C SER A 216 -7.33 -14.61 -1.25
N HIS A 217 -8.04 -15.75 -1.32
CA HIS A 217 -7.44 -17.06 -1.54
C HIS A 217 -6.75 -17.16 -2.91
N LEU A 218 -7.39 -16.64 -3.96
CA LEU A 218 -6.81 -16.62 -5.30
C LEU A 218 -5.54 -15.77 -5.32
N LEU A 219 -5.55 -14.57 -4.71
CA LEU A 219 -4.37 -13.71 -4.61
C LEU A 219 -3.21 -14.43 -3.92
N ILE A 220 -3.46 -15.06 -2.76
CA ILE A 220 -2.44 -15.82 -2.03
C ILE A 220 -1.86 -16.94 -2.91
N ARG A 221 -2.72 -17.74 -3.55
CA ARG A 221 -2.28 -18.84 -4.42
C ARG A 221 -1.42 -18.34 -5.58
N THR A 222 -1.86 -17.27 -6.24
CA THR A 222 -1.16 -16.69 -7.40
C THR A 222 0.21 -16.13 -6.99
N CYS A 223 0.26 -15.32 -5.92
CA CYS A 223 1.52 -14.77 -5.40
C CYS A 223 2.51 -15.86 -4.99
N HIS A 224 2.08 -16.85 -4.20
CA HIS A 224 2.97 -17.90 -3.71
C HIS A 224 3.48 -18.81 -4.83
N ARG A 225 2.66 -19.08 -5.86
CA ARG A 225 3.11 -19.79 -7.07
C ARG A 225 4.25 -19.05 -7.77
N ARG A 226 4.22 -17.71 -7.76
CA ARG A 226 5.25 -16.83 -8.33
C ARG A 226 6.36 -16.44 -7.33
N ARG A 227 6.33 -16.98 -6.09
CA ARG A 227 7.27 -16.69 -4.99
C ARG A 227 7.38 -15.21 -4.62
N VAL A 228 6.27 -14.47 -4.73
CA VAL A 228 6.17 -13.07 -4.29
C VAL A 228 5.24 -12.92 -3.08
N HIS A 229 5.27 -11.77 -2.42
CA HIS A 229 4.43 -11.55 -1.25
C HIS A 229 2.93 -11.46 -1.61
N ALA A 230 2.10 -12.06 -0.76
CA ALA A 230 0.66 -11.81 -0.71
C ALA A 230 0.37 -10.96 0.54
N MET A 231 -0.12 -9.75 0.36
CA MET A 231 -0.43 -8.82 1.46
C MET A 231 -1.94 -8.77 1.71
N GLY A 232 -2.33 -8.74 2.99
CA GLY A 232 -3.73 -8.63 3.40
C GLY A 232 -4.23 -7.19 3.33
N GLY A 233 -5.54 -7.02 3.51
CA GLY A 233 -6.15 -5.69 3.61
C GLY A 233 -5.90 -4.98 4.93
N MET A 234 -6.21 -3.69 4.95
CA MET A 234 -6.08 -2.81 6.12
C MET A 234 -6.81 -3.39 7.34
N GLY A 235 -6.10 -3.55 8.46
CA GLY A 235 -6.69 -3.88 9.76
C GLY A 235 -7.27 -2.64 10.42
N GLY A 236 -8.51 -2.74 10.92
CA GLY A 236 -9.15 -1.67 11.68
C GLY A 236 -8.75 -1.64 13.17
N PRO A 237 -9.03 -0.53 13.88
CA PRO A 237 -8.71 -0.35 15.30
C PRO A 237 -9.32 -1.41 16.23
N ASP A 238 -10.40 -2.10 15.83
CA ASP A 238 -11.05 -3.14 16.63
C ASP A 238 -10.28 -4.47 16.71
N SER A 239 -9.18 -4.61 15.97
CA SER A 239 -8.33 -5.80 16.03
C SER A 239 -7.56 -5.95 17.35
N ASP A 240 -7.52 -4.91 18.20
CA ASP A 240 -6.81 -4.91 19.49
C ASP A 240 -7.73 -5.25 20.71
N GLN A 241 -9.05 -5.10 20.59
CA GLN A 241 -9.98 -5.36 21.70
C GLN A 241 -10.10 -6.86 22.05
N GLY A 242 -9.85 -7.75 21.09
CA GLY A 242 -9.84 -9.20 21.34
C GLY A 242 -8.68 -9.70 22.21
N ARG A 243 -7.70 -8.86 22.54
CA ARG A 243 -6.54 -9.23 23.39
C ARG A 243 -6.61 -8.68 24.82
N ARG A 244 -7.48 -7.72 25.10
CA ARG A 244 -7.60 -7.06 26.41
C ARG A 244 -8.95 -7.27 27.12
N GLY A 245 -9.75 -8.24 26.67
CA GLY A 245 -11.07 -8.53 27.24
C GLY A 245 -11.07 -9.69 28.24
N GLY A 246 -10.28 -9.57 29.31
CA GLY A 246 -10.53 -10.31 30.55
C GLY A 246 -11.02 -9.30 31.58
N GLU A 247 -12.31 -9.39 31.92
CA GLU A 247 -13.04 -8.62 32.93
C GLU A 247 -13.77 -7.34 32.48
N ARG A 248 -15.07 -7.34 32.79
CA ARG A 248 -16.08 -6.25 32.87
C ARG A 248 -16.92 -5.95 31.62
N GLY A 249 -18.02 -6.72 31.52
CA GLY A 249 -19.40 -6.21 31.63
C GLY A 249 -19.96 -5.32 30.51
N GLY A 250 -20.85 -5.89 29.69
CA GLY A 250 -21.74 -5.15 28.80
C GLY A 250 -22.34 -6.04 27.70
N ALA A 251 -23.46 -6.71 27.97
CA ALA A 251 -24.19 -7.51 27.01
C ALA A 251 -24.72 -6.62 25.87
N GLY A 252 -24.21 -6.79 24.65
CA GLY A 252 -24.69 -6.09 23.46
C GLY A 252 -23.77 -6.07 22.24
N ALA A 253 -22.45 -6.24 22.43
CA ALA A 253 -21.45 -6.13 21.34
C ALA A 253 -20.72 -7.45 21.00
N GLY A 254 -21.26 -8.59 21.41
CA GLY A 254 -20.54 -9.88 21.41
C GLY A 254 -20.41 -10.61 20.06
N ALA A 255 -21.12 -10.20 19.01
CA ALA A 255 -21.19 -10.98 17.77
C ALA A 255 -20.26 -10.49 16.63
N GLN A 256 -19.88 -9.20 16.60
CA GLN A 256 -19.07 -8.65 15.51
C GLN A 256 -17.56 -8.89 15.69
N GLY A 257 -17.05 -8.85 16.94
CA GLY A 257 -15.63 -9.11 17.22
C GLY A 257 -15.19 -10.57 17.06
N GLN A 258 -16.12 -11.53 17.07
CA GLN A 258 -15.79 -12.95 16.89
C GLN A 258 -15.69 -13.37 15.42
N ALA A 259 -16.34 -12.64 14.50
CA ALA A 259 -16.36 -12.99 13.07
C ALA A 259 -15.05 -12.61 12.35
N GLU A 260 -14.34 -11.56 12.76
CA GLU A 260 -13.02 -11.22 12.21
C GLU A 260 -11.90 -12.16 12.72
N GLY A 261 -12.16 -12.86 13.84
CA GLY A 261 -11.29 -13.90 14.38
C GLY A 261 -11.32 -15.23 13.59
N GLY A 262 -12.28 -15.42 12.69
CA GLY A 262 -12.42 -16.63 11.87
C GLY A 262 -11.33 -16.83 10.82
N ALA A 263 -10.52 -15.80 10.54
CA ALA A 263 -9.40 -15.86 9.59
C ALA A 263 -8.07 -16.36 10.19
N ARG A 264 -8.10 -17.18 11.25
CA ARG A 264 -6.89 -17.79 11.83
C ARG A 264 -6.09 -18.63 10.81
N GLY A 265 -6.77 -19.20 9.81
CA GLY A 265 -6.12 -19.93 8.70
C GLY A 265 -5.42 -19.01 7.69
N ALA A 266 -6.06 -17.91 7.28
CA ALA A 266 -5.49 -16.99 6.28
C ALA A 266 -4.31 -16.18 6.83
N ARG A 267 -4.30 -15.82 8.12
CA ARG A 267 -3.17 -15.10 8.74
C ARG A 267 -1.84 -15.88 8.68
N ARG A 268 -1.87 -17.21 8.52
CA ARG A 268 -0.65 -18.03 8.37
C ARG A 268 -0.05 -17.98 6.94
N HIS A 269 -0.81 -17.51 5.95
CA HIS A 269 -0.44 -17.54 4.54
C HIS A 269 -0.32 -16.15 3.89
N VAL A 270 -0.37 -15.07 4.67
CA VAL A 270 -0.25 -13.69 4.20
C VAL A 270 1.06 -13.12 4.77
N GLY A 271 1.84 -12.42 3.95
CA GLY A 271 3.15 -11.85 4.31
C GLY A 271 3.09 -10.66 5.28
N GLY A 272 1.91 -10.06 5.46
CA GLY A 272 1.63 -8.96 6.38
C GLY A 272 0.30 -8.28 6.07
N ALA A 273 -0.16 -7.39 6.95
CA ALA A 273 -1.37 -6.58 6.76
C ALA A 273 -1.08 -5.11 7.11
N PRO A 274 -1.60 -4.12 6.33
CA PRO A 274 -1.51 -2.69 6.66
C PRO A 274 -2.27 -2.34 7.94
N GLY A 275 -1.81 -1.29 8.63
CA GLY A 275 -2.52 -0.60 9.72
C GLY A 275 -2.54 0.91 9.45
N ALA A 276 -3.58 1.60 9.93
CA ALA A 276 -3.81 3.02 9.62
C ALA A 276 -3.19 3.95 10.67
N HIS A 277 -3.03 3.46 11.90
CA HIS A 277 -2.41 4.19 13.00
C HIS A 277 -1.14 3.48 13.50
N PRO A 278 -0.13 4.23 13.98
CA PRO A 278 1.08 3.63 14.57
C PRO A 278 0.80 2.64 15.71
N GLY A 279 -0.31 2.81 16.43
CA GLY A 279 -0.76 1.90 17.50
C GLY A 279 -1.18 0.51 17.00
N ASP A 280 -1.60 0.39 15.74
CA ASP A 280 -2.14 -0.87 15.18
C ASP A 280 -1.05 -1.94 14.96
N THR A 281 0.23 -1.51 14.97
CA THR A 281 1.38 -2.39 14.71
C THR A 281 1.55 -3.51 15.74
N GLY A 282 1.04 -3.33 16.97
CA GLY A 282 1.07 -4.34 18.03
C GLY A 282 0.11 -5.51 17.79
N GLY A 283 -1.07 -5.24 17.20
CA GLY A 283 -2.12 -6.23 16.95
C GLY A 283 -1.93 -7.07 15.68
N LEU A 284 -1.16 -6.55 14.71
CA LEU A 284 -0.97 -7.16 13.38
C LEU A 284 0.23 -8.12 13.28
N ARG A 285 1.05 -8.25 14.33
CA ARG A 285 2.17 -9.21 14.34
C ARG A 285 1.70 -10.64 14.63
N GLY A 286 2.12 -11.59 13.77
CA GLY A 286 2.02 -13.01 14.06
C GLY A 286 2.88 -13.42 15.27
N PRO A 287 2.58 -14.54 15.94
CA PRO A 287 3.42 -15.03 17.03
C PRO A 287 4.86 -15.29 16.53
N PRO A 288 5.88 -15.09 17.38
CA PRO A 288 7.26 -15.42 17.01
C PRO A 288 7.33 -16.89 16.59
N ARG A 289 8.03 -17.16 15.48
CA ARG A 289 8.35 -18.54 15.08
C ARG A 289 9.18 -19.14 16.21
N ARG A 290 8.70 -20.23 16.82
CA ARG A 290 9.56 -21.08 17.64
C ARG A 290 10.54 -21.72 16.69
N GLU A 291 11.83 -21.43 16.87
CA GLU A 291 12.89 -22.19 16.24
C GLU A 291 12.75 -23.65 16.68
N ALA A 292 12.77 -24.55 15.71
CA ALA A 292 12.90 -25.99 15.86
C ALA A 292 14.17 -26.39 15.12
#